data_AF-A0A5C3N2H1-F1
#
_entry.id   AF-A0A5C3N2H1-F1
#
_cell.length_a   1.000
_cell.length_b   1.000
_cell.length_c   1.000
_cell.angle_alpha   90.00
_cell.angle_beta   90.00
_cell.angle_gamma   90.00
#
_symmetry.space_group_name_H-M   'P 1'
#
loop_
_entity.id
_entity.type
_entity.pdbx_description
1 polymer ?
#
loop_
_entity_poly.entity_id
_entity_poly.type
_entity_poly.pdbx_seq_one_letter_code
_entity_poly.pdbx_strand_id
1 'polypeptide(L)'
;MSRNDQTYIHATGPHFTSPQRRRAPSRHNEQFEILGHSQCEKVLLARLQRLDDVPAKRAPPVGELVVPHESDVDMGVPCTGNDHDHEMMEGVPIPDAASDPSPRKRIVPDEEAIRLYDRWKDLLPKLIHPLRKYRQAIFRTPIAPEPPDAHQCQNASCGTGAASIICLFWDHFESRKIAYCTCTTLPEHLMSQGLFPTSPTQPRMAVSIALLEFYFALFERSGDAVTALAGALRNFYARHGWHMLDAKGQPIRDPFRRGLGYAIQWYDALSTKVGCHLEDIIDHTRGLVRDDVRPLHQVGTNPYEECASLLQRRCPACFAGTTFGRSEHEGYDIQLSVDGNFSQRHLRSAGDSPWFYQPEYFISKAQVDAVGVHISSQRKKPPNRSYIPKVPDEAVDSCEHGHDAADEHKTKTNKDIFDDTGVMALVCRHDIPIFLANIDTPGEQQKYVLALISTLFQYLPSRALIRILYDVACVVERSIALYKLLPENISSRISWSTSAMHAYGHEWSCQLVYNPRMSPGLGLTDGEGTEWFWSRSRKLIPITRTSARARRIWLLDRQAGTISNELRDDLGDFLKRRLTR
;
A
#
# COMPACT_ATOMS: atom_id res chain seq x y z
N MET A 1 -4.12 -33.45 31.91
CA MET A 1 -4.61 -34.50 30.99
C MET A 1 -4.27 -34.05 29.58
N SER A 2 -3.70 -34.93 28.77
CA SER A 2 -3.28 -34.59 27.42
C SER A 2 -4.50 -34.51 26.49
N ARG A 3 -4.39 -33.81 25.36
CA ARG A 3 -5.46 -33.73 24.33
C ARG A 3 -5.84 -35.11 23.75
N ASN A 4 -5.00 -36.13 23.94
CA ASN A 4 -5.30 -37.51 23.56
C ASN A 4 -6.20 -38.23 24.58
N ASP A 5 -6.44 -37.64 25.76
CA ASP A 5 -7.25 -38.24 26.83
C ASP A 5 -8.70 -37.70 26.86
N GLN A 6 -9.08 -36.78 25.95
CA GLN A 6 -10.44 -36.24 25.84
C GLN A 6 -11.10 -36.66 24.52
N THR A 7 -11.83 -37.78 24.56
CA THR A 7 -12.58 -38.33 23.43
C THR A 7 -13.99 -37.76 23.26
N TYR A 8 -14.46 -36.88 24.17
CA TYR A 8 -15.82 -36.30 24.12
C TYR A 8 -15.88 -34.90 24.78
N ILE A 9 -16.80 -34.07 24.27
CA ILE A 9 -17.15 -32.77 24.86
C ILE A 9 -18.11 -33.02 26.03
N HIS A 10 -17.78 -32.52 27.21
CA HIS A 10 -18.47 -32.81 28.48
C HIS A 10 -19.94 -32.33 28.57
N ALA A 11 -20.51 -31.76 27.50
CA ALA A 11 -21.86 -31.20 27.46
C ALA A 11 -22.79 -31.76 26.36
N THR A 12 -22.31 -32.57 25.40
CA THR A 12 -23.09 -32.93 24.19
C THR A 12 -23.21 -34.42 23.88
N GLY A 13 -22.74 -35.30 24.77
CA GLY A 13 -22.91 -36.75 24.63
C GLY A 13 -22.04 -37.40 23.53
N PRO A 14 -22.06 -38.75 23.45
CA PRO A 14 -21.08 -39.55 22.71
C PRO A 14 -21.21 -39.51 21.17
N HIS A 15 -22.15 -38.73 20.63
CA HIS A 15 -22.45 -38.68 19.19
C HIS A 15 -21.75 -37.54 18.43
N PHE A 16 -21.07 -36.62 19.12
CA PHE A 16 -20.36 -35.50 18.50
C PHE A 16 -18.86 -35.63 18.72
N THR A 17 -18.13 -36.05 17.68
CA THR A 17 -16.67 -36.13 17.67
C THR A 17 -16.08 -35.03 16.79
N SER A 18 -15.03 -34.35 17.27
CA SER A 18 -14.29 -33.40 16.45
C SER A 18 -13.48 -34.14 15.36
N PRO A 19 -13.44 -33.63 14.11
CA PRO A 19 -12.62 -34.23 13.05
C PRO A 19 -11.14 -34.23 13.45
N GLN A 20 -10.47 -35.38 13.31
CA GLN A 20 -9.04 -35.47 13.57
C GLN A 20 -8.24 -34.76 12.47
N ARG A 21 -7.48 -33.74 12.86
CA ARG A 21 -6.48 -33.08 12.01
C ARG A 21 -5.41 -34.10 11.62
N ARG A 22 -5.34 -34.51 10.34
CA ARG A 22 -4.21 -35.30 9.82
C ARG A 22 -2.95 -34.44 9.87
N ARG A 23 -1.99 -34.78 10.71
CA ARG A 23 -0.61 -34.27 10.60
C ARG A 23 0.02 -34.84 9.34
N ALA A 24 0.60 -33.97 8.51
CA ALA A 24 1.44 -34.41 7.40
C ALA A 24 2.65 -35.20 7.95
N PRO A 25 3.09 -36.28 7.27
CA PRO A 25 4.29 -37.00 7.67
C PRO A 25 5.51 -36.08 7.57
N SER A 26 6.42 -36.19 8.55
CA SER A 26 7.68 -35.44 8.58
C SER A 26 8.46 -35.65 7.29
N ARG A 27 8.84 -34.56 6.60
CA ARG A 27 9.69 -34.61 5.41
C ARG A 27 11.05 -35.22 5.77
N HIS A 28 11.47 -36.23 5.01
CA HIS A 28 12.82 -36.76 5.05
C HIS A 28 13.81 -35.66 4.62
N ASN A 29 14.91 -35.52 5.37
CA ASN A 29 16.05 -34.69 4.99
C ASN A 29 16.80 -35.35 3.82
N GLU A 30 16.46 -35.01 2.58
CA GLU A 30 17.41 -35.17 1.47
C GLU A 30 18.36 -33.97 1.50
N GLN A 31 19.64 -34.25 1.75
CA GLN A 31 20.71 -33.26 1.63
C GLN A 31 20.95 -32.96 0.15
N PHE A 32 20.58 -31.76 -0.30
CA PHE A 32 21.01 -31.24 -1.59
C PHE A 32 22.38 -30.56 -1.42
N GLU A 33 23.35 -30.99 -2.21
CA GLU A 33 24.69 -30.38 -2.25
C GLU A 33 24.59 -29.03 -2.98
N ILE A 34 24.82 -27.93 -2.24
CA ILE A 34 24.80 -26.57 -2.80
C ILE A 34 26.09 -26.36 -3.60
N LEU A 35 25.99 -26.44 -4.92
CA LEU A 35 27.11 -26.15 -5.82
C LEU A 35 27.41 -24.64 -5.83
N GLY A 36 28.67 -24.28 -5.62
CA GLY A 36 29.13 -22.87 -5.68
C GLY A 36 28.96 -22.27 -7.09
N HIS A 37 28.85 -20.94 -7.17
CA HIS A 37 28.55 -20.19 -8.40
C HIS A 37 29.48 -20.55 -9.58
N SER A 38 30.77 -20.77 -9.33
CA SER A 38 31.76 -21.16 -10.34
C SER A 38 31.56 -22.58 -10.90
N GLN A 39 30.92 -23.45 -10.12
CA GLN A 39 30.60 -24.82 -10.52
C GLN A 39 29.31 -24.86 -11.35
N CYS A 40 28.30 -24.07 -10.98
CA CYS A 40 27.10 -23.83 -11.79
C CYS A 40 27.45 -23.24 -13.17
N GLU A 41 28.37 -22.27 -13.21
CA GLU A 41 28.84 -21.65 -14.46
C GLU A 41 29.51 -22.68 -15.39
N LYS A 42 30.38 -23.55 -14.86
CA LYS A 42 31.01 -24.63 -15.64
C LYS A 42 29.99 -25.63 -16.17
N VAL A 43 28.99 -25.99 -15.38
CA VAL A 43 27.92 -26.91 -15.80
C VAL A 43 27.07 -26.30 -16.91
N LEU A 44 26.76 -25.00 -16.82
CA LEU A 44 26.01 -24.29 -17.85
C LEU A 44 26.80 -24.13 -19.15
N LEU A 45 28.08 -23.78 -19.08
CA LEU A 45 28.96 -23.70 -20.25
C LEU A 45 29.12 -25.05 -20.96
N ALA A 46 29.26 -26.14 -20.20
CA ALA A 46 29.31 -27.50 -20.76
C ALA A 46 27.96 -27.97 -21.34
N ARG A 47 26.85 -27.32 -20.97
CA ARG A 47 25.52 -27.59 -21.53
C ARG A 47 25.26 -26.78 -22.79
N LEU A 48 25.77 -25.56 -22.86
CA LEU A 48 25.81 -24.71 -24.04
C LEU A 48 26.63 -25.33 -25.18
N GLN A 49 27.84 -25.82 -24.89
CA GLN A 49 28.66 -26.51 -25.89
C GLN A 49 27.95 -27.74 -26.49
N ARG A 50 27.19 -28.49 -25.68
CA ARG A 50 26.42 -29.64 -26.15
C ARG A 50 25.23 -29.28 -27.05
N LEU A 51 24.76 -28.04 -26.99
CA LEU A 51 23.66 -27.55 -27.85
C LEU A 51 24.20 -27.00 -29.17
N ASP A 52 25.42 -26.47 -29.19
CA ASP A 52 26.09 -25.98 -30.41
C ASP A 52 26.55 -27.13 -31.34
N ASP A 53 26.74 -28.35 -30.80
CA ASP A 53 27.21 -29.52 -31.56
C ASP A 53 26.10 -30.30 -32.30
N VAL A 54 24.86 -29.80 -32.37
CA VAL A 54 23.76 -30.48 -33.09
C VAL A 54 23.71 -30.01 -34.56
N PRO A 55 23.88 -30.91 -35.57
CA PRO A 55 23.81 -30.51 -36.97
C PRO A 55 22.38 -30.14 -37.37
N ALA A 56 22.22 -28.99 -38.02
CA ALA A 56 20.94 -28.46 -38.49
C ALA A 56 20.21 -29.43 -39.44
N LYS A 57 19.08 -29.99 -39.00
CA LYS A 57 18.12 -30.65 -39.91
C LYS A 57 17.27 -29.58 -40.61
N ARG A 58 17.28 -29.59 -41.95
CA ARG A 58 16.48 -28.71 -42.82
C ARG A 58 14.98 -28.86 -42.55
N ALA A 59 14.28 -27.73 -42.39
CA ALA A 59 12.82 -27.67 -42.37
C ALA A 59 12.23 -27.81 -43.80
N PRO A 60 11.04 -28.41 -43.98
CA PRO A 60 10.35 -28.47 -45.27
C PRO A 60 9.66 -27.13 -45.59
N PRO A 61 9.27 -26.88 -46.86
CA PRO A 61 8.85 -25.56 -47.31
C PRO A 61 7.41 -25.22 -46.90
N VAL A 62 7.20 -23.90 -46.76
CA VAL A 62 5.96 -23.22 -46.34
C VAL A 62 4.84 -23.42 -47.37
N GLY A 63 3.67 -23.83 -46.87
CA GLY A 63 2.39 -23.87 -47.59
C GLY A 63 1.33 -23.04 -46.88
N GLU A 64 0.39 -22.51 -47.67
CA GLU A 64 -0.51 -21.38 -47.47
C GLU A 64 -1.35 -21.28 -46.17
N LEU A 65 -1.63 -20.02 -45.82
CA LEU A 65 -2.57 -19.55 -44.81
C LEU A 65 -4.01 -20.02 -45.08
N VAL A 66 -4.63 -20.64 -44.07
CA VAL A 66 -6.08 -20.66 -43.88
C VAL A 66 -6.35 -20.24 -42.44
N VAL A 67 -7.11 -19.16 -42.26
CA VAL A 67 -7.59 -18.66 -40.97
C VAL A 67 -8.99 -19.20 -40.73
N PRO A 68 -9.24 -19.92 -39.62
CA PRO A 68 -10.57 -20.03 -39.03
C PRO A 68 -10.72 -19.18 -37.77
N HIS A 69 -11.96 -18.74 -37.61
CA HIS A 69 -12.55 -17.89 -36.59
C HIS A 69 -12.54 -18.50 -35.17
N GLU A 70 -12.52 -17.62 -34.15
CA GLU A 70 -12.98 -17.78 -32.75
C GLU A 70 -12.40 -18.88 -31.83
N SER A 71 -11.77 -18.46 -30.71
CA SER A 71 -12.32 -18.65 -29.35
C SER A 71 -11.32 -18.15 -28.29
N ASP A 72 -11.82 -17.45 -27.28
CA ASP A 72 -11.12 -16.96 -26.09
C ASP A 72 -10.18 -18.00 -25.48
N VAL A 73 -8.90 -17.66 -25.33
CA VAL A 73 -7.96 -18.43 -24.50
C VAL A 73 -8.07 -17.92 -23.08
N ASP A 74 -8.99 -18.55 -22.35
CA ASP A 74 -9.05 -18.60 -20.89
C ASP A 74 -7.70 -19.13 -20.35
N MET A 75 -6.86 -18.24 -19.82
CA MET A 75 -5.69 -18.62 -19.01
C MET A 75 -6.15 -18.92 -17.57
N GLY A 76 -7.06 -19.88 -17.45
CA GLY A 76 -7.44 -20.50 -16.19
C GLY A 76 -6.30 -21.40 -15.70
N VAL A 77 -5.48 -20.89 -14.77
CA VAL A 77 -4.60 -21.72 -13.97
C VAL A 77 -5.46 -22.42 -12.91
N PRO A 78 -5.47 -23.76 -12.80
CA PRO A 78 -6.25 -24.44 -11.78
C PRO A 78 -5.69 -24.10 -10.39
N CYS A 79 -6.50 -23.42 -9.58
CA CYS A 79 -6.26 -23.27 -8.16
C CYS A 79 -6.39 -24.64 -7.48
N THR A 80 -5.29 -25.35 -7.30
CA THR A 80 -5.19 -26.37 -6.25
C THR A 80 -4.53 -25.74 -5.05
N GLY A 81 -5.36 -25.40 -4.06
CA GLY A 81 -4.94 -24.84 -2.78
C GLY A 81 -3.98 -25.77 -2.05
N ASN A 82 -2.90 -25.19 -1.58
CA ASN A 82 -2.13 -25.67 -0.45
C ASN A 82 -1.45 -24.45 0.18
N ASP A 83 -2.15 -23.85 1.14
CA ASP A 83 -1.68 -22.77 1.99
C ASP A 83 -0.57 -23.30 2.91
N HIS A 84 0.66 -23.29 2.42
CA HIS A 84 1.87 -23.39 3.23
C HIS A 84 2.95 -22.49 2.62
N ASP A 85 2.82 -21.18 2.89
CA ASP A 85 3.88 -20.20 2.67
C ASP A 85 5.04 -20.43 3.65
N HIS A 86 5.82 -21.47 3.39
CA HIS A 86 7.24 -21.48 3.68
C HIS A 86 7.98 -21.18 2.37
N GLU A 87 8.04 -19.89 2.02
CA GLU A 87 9.07 -19.43 1.10
C GLU A 87 10.43 -19.77 1.73
N MET A 88 11.09 -20.78 1.15
CA MET A 88 12.46 -21.12 1.47
C MET A 88 13.33 -19.90 1.18
N MET A 89 14.16 -19.54 2.16
CA MET A 89 15.14 -18.48 2.05
C MET A 89 16.08 -18.74 0.87
N GLU A 90 15.87 -18.06 -0.25
CA GLU A 90 16.96 -17.81 -1.19
C GLU A 90 17.93 -16.83 -0.51
N GLY A 91 19.06 -17.39 -0.06
CA GLY A 91 20.10 -16.65 0.61
C GLY A 91 20.64 -15.54 -0.28
N VAL A 92 20.43 -14.29 0.14
CA VAL A 92 21.28 -13.18 -0.28
C VAL A 92 22.71 -13.52 0.16
N PRO A 93 23.72 -13.49 -0.71
CA PRO A 93 25.09 -13.78 -0.30
C PRO A 93 25.51 -12.85 0.82
N ILE A 94 25.91 -13.43 1.96
CA ILE A 94 26.61 -12.73 3.03
C ILE A 94 27.95 -12.28 2.42
N PRO A 95 28.31 -10.98 2.46
CA PRO A 95 29.61 -10.54 1.97
C PRO A 95 30.71 -11.21 2.81
N ASP A 96 31.73 -11.75 2.13
CA ASP A 96 32.93 -12.28 2.79
C ASP A 96 33.51 -11.25 3.76
N ALA A 97 33.85 -11.73 4.96
CA ALA A 97 34.30 -10.93 6.11
C ALA A 97 35.74 -10.37 5.97
N ALA A 98 36.15 -9.96 4.77
CA ALA A 98 37.50 -9.48 4.49
C ALA A 98 37.53 -8.24 3.57
N SER A 99 36.53 -7.37 3.63
CA SER A 99 36.62 -6.00 3.11
C SER A 99 36.70 -5.01 4.26
N ASP A 100 37.67 -4.10 4.19
CA ASP A 100 37.84 -2.91 5.05
C ASP A 100 36.51 -2.36 5.58
N PRO A 101 36.40 -1.92 6.86
CA PRO A 101 35.14 -1.44 7.40
C PRO A 101 34.72 -0.17 6.64
N SER A 102 33.88 -0.37 5.63
CA SER A 102 33.17 0.72 4.98
C SER A 102 32.49 1.54 6.08
N PRO A 103 32.56 2.89 6.02
CA PRO A 103 31.99 3.72 7.07
C PRO A 103 30.53 3.30 7.29
N ARG A 104 30.17 3.01 8.56
CA ARG A 104 28.82 2.57 8.93
C ARG A 104 27.80 3.46 8.23
N LYS A 105 27.01 2.87 7.33
CA LYS A 105 25.99 3.58 6.56
C LYS A 105 25.09 4.35 7.53
N ARG A 106 24.99 5.66 7.35
CA ARG A 106 24.19 6.53 8.21
C ARG A 106 22.71 6.18 8.06
N ILE A 107 22.04 5.95 9.18
CA ILE A 107 20.65 5.47 9.26
C ILE A 107 19.68 6.64 9.51
N VAL A 108 20.16 7.76 10.06
CA VAL A 108 19.34 8.94 10.40
C VAL A 108 19.72 10.13 9.53
N PRO A 109 18.77 10.98 9.11
CA PRO A 109 19.07 12.18 8.34
C PRO A 109 20.01 13.14 9.09
N ASP A 110 20.89 13.80 8.35
CA ASP A 110 21.74 14.87 8.86
C ASP A 110 21.13 16.26 8.61
N GLU A 111 21.77 17.31 9.15
CA GLU A 111 21.34 18.69 8.95
C GLU A 111 21.30 19.09 7.47
N GLU A 112 22.22 18.58 6.64
CA GLU A 112 22.25 18.91 5.22
C GLU A 112 21.04 18.35 4.48
N ALA A 113 20.65 17.12 4.78
CA ALA A 113 19.44 16.48 4.28
C ALA A 113 18.18 17.25 4.74
N ILE A 114 18.13 17.68 6.00
CA ILE A 114 17.02 18.49 6.53
C ILE A 114 16.92 19.81 5.76
N ARG A 115 18.02 20.58 5.67
CA ARG A 115 18.06 21.85 4.92
C ARG A 115 17.68 21.66 3.45
N LEU A 116 18.07 20.55 2.82
CA LEU A 116 17.67 20.24 1.45
C LEU A 116 16.16 20.04 1.33
N TYR A 117 15.54 19.32 2.28
CA TYR A 117 14.10 19.10 2.31
C TYR A 117 13.32 20.38 2.58
N ASP A 118 13.83 21.25 3.46
CA ASP A 118 13.20 22.55 3.74
C ASP A 118 13.21 23.44 2.50
N ARG A 119 14.33 23.50 1.77
CA ARG A 119 14.40 24.22 0.48
C ARG A 119 13.40 23.69 -0.55
N TRP A 120 13.15 22.38 -0.58
CA TRP A 120 12.10 21.82 -1.41
C TRP A 120 10.71 22.24 -0.94
N LYS A 121 10.42 22.16 0.36
CA LYS A 121 9.14 22.58 0.94
C LYS A 121 8.83 24.05 0.67
N ASP A 122 9.85 24.91 0.66
CA ASP A 122 9.73 26.34 0.31
C ASP A 122 9.49 26.57 -1.19
N LEU A 123 10.04 25.70 -2.05
CA LEU A 123 9.88 25.78 -3.50
C LEU A 123 8.52 25.28 -3.98
N LEU A 124 8.03 24.14 -3.45
CA LEU A 124 6.83 23.47 -3.96
C LEU A 124 5.60 24.40 -4.14
N PRO A 125 5.24 25.29 -3.18
CA PRO A 125 4.09 26.18 -3.34
C PRO A 125 4.20 27.07 -4.58
N LYS A 126 5.41 27.51 -4.95
CA LYS A 126 5.66 28.36 -6.12
C LYS A 126 5.45 27.62 -7.44
N LEU A 127 5.56 26.29 -7.43
CA LEU A 127 5.42 25.45 -8.63
C LEU A 127 3.98 24.98 -8.90
N ILE A 128 3.04 25.18 -7.96
CA ILE A 128 1.63 24.77 -8.10
C ILE A 128 0.98 25.41 -9.33
N HIS A 129 1.09 26.74 -9.47
CA HIS A 129 0.47 27.46 -10.58
C HIS A 129 1.11 27.11 -11.94
N PRO A 130 2.46 27.10 -12.08
CA PRO A 130 3.12 26.60 -13.28
C PRO A 130 2.69 25.20 -13.71
N LEU A 131 2.62 24.24 -12.77
CA LEU A 131 2.20 22.86 -13.09
C LEU A 131 0.75 22.82 -13.60
N ARG A 132 -0.17 23.55 -12.96
CA ARG A 132 -1.57 23.63 -13.40
C ARG A 132 -1.69 24.19 -14.80
N LYS A 133 -0.99 25.29 -15.10
CA LYS A 133 -0.97 25.92 -16.42
C LYS A 133 -0.41 24.97 -17.48
N TYR A 134 0.68 24.28 -17.18
CA TYR A 134 1.26 23.27 -18.07
C TYR A 134 0.27 22.14 -18.35
N ARG A 135 -0.31 21.50 -17.32
CA ARG A 135 -1.30 20.43 -17.47
C ARG A 135 -2.54 20.85 -18.27
N GLN A 136 -3.00 22.08 -18.08
CA GLN A 136 -4.11 22.64 -18.85
C GLN A 136 -3.73 22.82 -20.33
N ALA A 137 -2.52 23.29 -20.62
CA ALA A 137 -2.04 23.49 -21.98
C ALA A 137 -1.86 22.17 -22.75
N ILE A 138 -1.47 21.09 -22.06
CA ILE A 138 -1.29 19.78 -22.69
C ILE A 138 -2.54 18.88 -22.67
N PHE A 139 -3.64 19.32 -22.04
CA PHE A 139 -4.83 18.50 -21.90
C PHE A 139 -5.47 18.22 -23.26
N ARG A 140 -5.53 16.94 -23.64
CA ARG A 140 -6.02 16.47 -24.95
C ARG A 140 -5.25 17.01 -26.16
N THR A 141 -3.98 17.40 -25.96
CA THR A 141 -3.08 17.78 -27.04
C THR A 141 -1.81 16.91 -27.00
N PRO A 142 -1.27 16.47 -28.15
CA PRO A 142 0.02 15.80 -28.17
C PRO A 142 1.10 16.67 -27.52
N ILE A 143 1.97 16.06 -26.73
CA ILE A 143 3.10 16.76 -26.12
C ILE A 143 4.07 17.11 -27.25
N ALA A 144 4.22 18.40 -27.52
CA ALA A 144 5.15 18.88 -28.53
C ALA A 144 6.59 18.46 -28.17
N PRO A 145 7.42 18.03 -29.14
CA PRO A 145 8.78 17.59 -28.88
C PRO A 145 9.66 18.72 -28.31
N GLU A 146 9.33 19.98 -28.64
CA GLU A 146 10.06 21.15 -28.17
C GLU A 146 9.07 22.24 -27.75
N PRO A 147 8.93 22.53 -26.45
CA PRO A 147 8.32 23.79 -26.05
C PRO A 147 9.25 24.91 -26.52
N PRO A 148 8.74 25.95 -27.20
CA PRO A 148 9.59 27.06 -27.62
C PRO A 148 10.28 27.64 -26.40
N ASP A 149 11.59 27.87 -26.53
CA ASP A 149 12.43 28.52 -25.52
C ASP A 149 12.10 30.01 -25.47
N ALA A 150 10.87 30.32 -25.09
CA ALA A 150 10.32 31.65 -25.09
C ALA A 150 10.28 32.14 -23.65
N HIS A 151 11.44 32.61 -23.18
CA HIS A 151 11.48 33.51 -22.05
C HIS A 151 10.66 34.77 -22.41
N GLN A 152 9.39 34.79 -22.00
CA GLN A 152 8.47 35.91 -22.25
C GLN A 152 8.37 36.76 -20.99
N CYS A 153 9.44 37.51 -20.67
CA CYS A 153 9.34 38.57 -19.68
C CYS A 153 8.80 39.84 -20.36
N GLN A 154 7.68 40.35 -19.85
CA GLN A 154 7.08 41.61 -20.35
C GLN A 154 7.81 42.86 -19.83
N ASN A 155 8.73 42.71 -18.88
CA ASN A 155 9.48 43.81 -18.29
C ASN A 155 10.84 43.96 -18.98
N ALA A 156 11.01 45.05 -19.73
CA ALA A 156 12.24 45.35 -20.47
C ALA A 156 13.46 45.64 -19.57
N SER A 157 13.27 45.94 -18.28
CA SER A 157 14.35 46.18 -17.31
C SER A 157 14.75 44.93 -16.50
N CYS A 158 14.19 43.77 -16.82
CA CYS A 158 14.42 42.56 -16.05
C CYS A 158 15.78 41.93 -16.36
N GLY A 159 16.58 41.68 -15.32
CA GLY A 159 17.86 40.97 -15.48
C GLY A 159 17.63 39.54 -15.94
N THR A 160 18.40 39.08 -16.92
CA THR A 160 18.35 37.71 -17.44
C THR A 160 19.58 36.91 -17.00
N GLY A 161 19.34 35.69 -16.52
CA GLY A 161 20.36 34.66 -16.32
C GLY A 161 20.21 33.54 -17.35
N ALA A 162 21.23 32.69 -17.46
CA ALA A 162 21.18 31.47 -18.25
C ALA A 162 21.85 30.32 -17.51
N ALA A 163 21.28 29.13 -17.60
CA ALA A 163 21.82 27.91 -16.99
C ALA A 163 21.86 26.77 -18.02
N SER A 164 22.94 26.00 -18.03
CA SER A 164 23.02 24.78 -18.84
C SER A 164 22.46 23.60 -18.03
N ILE A 165 21.38 23.00 -18.52
CA ILE A 165 20.63 21.95 -17.83
C ILE A 165 20.60 20.69 -18.69
N ILE A 166 20.94 19.55 -18.09
CA ILE A 166 20.73 18.24 -18.73
C ILE A 166 19.25 17.88 -18.58
N CYS A 167 18.53 17.85 -19.69
CA CYS A 167 17.12 17.51 -19.76
C CYS A 167 16.95 16.04 -20.14
N LEU A 168 16.22 15.27 -19.32
CA LEU A 168 15.88 13.88 -19.62
C LEU A 168 14.48 13.79 -20.23
N PHE A 169 14.38 13.22 -21.42
CA PHE A 169 13.11 12.97 -22.12
C PHE A 169 12.82 11.48 -22.18
N TRP A 170 11.71 11.08 -22.79
CA TRP A 170 11.36 9.65 -22.90
C TRP A 170 12.37 8.86 -23.74
N ASP A 171 12.85 9.47 -24.82
CA ASP A 171 13.59 8.83 -25.91
C ASP A 171 15.08 9.24 -25.97
N HIS A 172 15.43 10.40 -25.42
CA HIS A 172 16.79 10.93 -25.41
C HIS A 172 17.07 11.80 -24.17
N PHE A 173 18.30 12.30 -24.07
CA PHE A 173 18.63 13.39 -23.16
C PHE A 173 19.51 14.42 -23.87
N GLU A 174 19.46 15.67 -23.47
CA GLU A 174 20.28 16.71 -24.07
C GLU A 174 20.61 17.84 -23.09
N SER A 175 21.62 18.65 -23.43
CA SER A 175 21.97 19.83 -22.64
C SER A 175 21.33 21.07 -23.26
N ARG A 176 20.34 21.65 -22.58
CA ARG A 176 19.69 22.90 -22.98
C ARG A 176 20.28 24.09 -22.22
N LYS A 177 20.51 25.20 -22.92
CA LYS A 177 20.81 26.50 -22.29
C LYS A 177 19.50 27.23 -22.04
N ILE A 178 19.07 27.27 -20.79
CA ILE A 178 17.77 27.80 -20.40
C ILE A 178 17.94 29.22 -19.88
N ALA A 179 17.33 30.19 -20.56
CA ALA A 179 17.31 31.58 -20.16
C ALA A 179 16.15 31.85 -19.18
N TYR A 180 16.41 32.58 -18.09
CA TYR A 180 15.42 32.90 -17.07
C TYR A 180 15.58 34.34 -16.57
N CYS A 181 14.50 34.98 -16.15
CA CYS A 181 14.56 36.34 -15.56
C CYS A 181 14.82 36.29 -14.05
N THR A 182 15.20 37.42 -13.46
CA THR A 182 15.11 37.62 -12.01
C THR A 182 13.68 37.61 -11.48
N CYS A 183 12.68 37.77 -12.35
CA CYS A 183 11.26 37.78 -12.01
C CYS A 183 10.64 36.41 -11.73
N THR A 184 11.26 35.33 -12.22
CA THR A 184 10.75 33.96 -12.17
C THR A 184 11.92 33.04 -11.87
N THR A 185 11.83 32.19 -10.86
CA THR A 185 12.96 31.31 -10.52
C THR A 185 13.22 30.29 -11.64
N LEU A 186 14.46 29.82 -11.78
CA LEU A 186 14.81 28.80 -12.77
C LEU A 186 13.90 27.54 -12.69
N PRO A 187 13.57 26.99 -11.50
CA PRO A 187 12.56 25.94 -11.35
C PRO A 187 11.19 26.26 -11.94
N GLU A 188 10.67 27.48 -11.73
CA GLU A 188 9.37 27.89 -12.28
C GLU A 188 9.41 27.96 -13.82
N HIS A 189 10.52 28.44 -14.37
CA HIS A 189 10.70 28.46 -15.82
C HIS A 189 10.80 27.05 -16.41
N LEU A 190 11.57 26.15 -15.79
CA LEU A 190 11.63 24.73 -16.15
C LEU A 190 10.23 24.10 -16.20
N MET A 191 9.41 24.35 -15.17
CA MET A 191 8.03 23.83 -15.11
C MET A 191 7.17 24.32 -16.28
N SER A 192 7.33 25.59 -16.69
CA SER A 192 6.60 26.14 -17.84
C SER A 192 6.99 25.46 -19.17
N GLN A 193 8.18 24.87 -19.24
CA GLN A 193 8.68 24.08 -20.37
C GLN A 193 8.41 22.57 -20.21
N GLY A 194 7.57 22.15 -19.26
CA GLY A 194 7.28 20.72 -19.06
C GLY A 194 8.45 19.93 -18.47
N LEU A 195 9.37 20.60 -17.77
CA LEU A 195 10.54 19.99 -17.13
C LEU A 195 10.48 20.19 -15.62
N PHE A 196 10.69 19.11 -14.85
CA PHE A 196 10.77 19.15 -13.40
C PHE A 196 12.24 19.12 -12.93
N PRO A 197 12.69 20.04 -12.07
CA PRO A 197 14.08 20.09 -11.61
C PRO A 197 14.45 18.91 -10.71
N THR A 198 15.73 18.52 -10.70
CA THR A 198 16.26 17.50 -9.76
C THR A 198 16.80 18.10 -8.45
N SER A 199 16.82 19.44 -8.32
CA SER A 199 17.33 20.18 -7.16
C SER A 199 16.57 21.51 -7.00
N PRO A 200 16.33 22.00 -5.77
CA PRO A 200 15.44 23.15 -5.55
C PRO A 200 16.09 24.51 -5.79
N THR A 201 17.42 24.60 -5.85
CA THR A 201 18.14 25.89 -5.91
C THR A 201 18.96 26.04 -7.19
N GLN A 202 19.83 25.06 -7.47
CA GLN A 202 20.70 25.06 -8.65
C GLN A 202 20.58 23.70 -9.34
N PRO A 203 19.47 23.45 -10.06
CA PRO A 203 19.34 22.25 -10.85
C PRO A 203 20.43 22.22 -11.92
N ARG A 204 21.12 21.08 -12.05
CA ARG A 204 21.98 20.78 -13.21
C ARG A 204 21.31 19.80 -14.18
N MET A 205 20.21 19.21 -13.73
CA MET A 205 19.43 18.24 -14.45
C MET A 205 17.95 18.49 -14.19
N ALA A 206 17.13 18.28 -15.21
CA ALA A 206 15.68 18.30 -15.14
C ALA A 206 15.10 17.11 -15.90
N VAL A 207 13.91 16.67 -15.52
CA VAL A 207 13.24 15.49 -16.07
C VAL A 207 11.94 15.93 -16.69
N SER A 208 11.64 15.46 -17.90
CA SER A 208 10.35 15.71 -18.53
C SER A 208 9.20 15.29 -17.62
N ILE A 209 8.23 16.18 -17.44
CA ILE A 209 7.00 15.90 -16.71
C ILE A 209 6.26 14.72 -17.34
N ALA A 210 6.28 14.61 -18.68
CA ALA A 210 5.68 13.49 -19.39
C ALA A 210 6.31 12.15 -19.03
N LEU A 211 7.65 12.11 -18.95
CA LEU A 211 8.39 10.92 -18.52
C LEU A 211 8.06 10.55 -17.07
N LEU A 212 7.95 11.54 -16.18
CA LEU A 212 7.56 11.32 -14.79
C LEU A 212 6.14 10.75 -14.70
N GLU A 213 5.16 11.36 -15.37
CA GLU A 213 3.76 10.91 -15.38
C GLU A 213 3.61 9.50 -15.95
N PHE A 214 4.33 9.19 -17.04
CA PHE A 214 4.37 7.83 -17.57
C PHE A 214 4.96 6.84 -16.57
N TYR A 215 6.08 7.20 -15.90
CA TYR A 215 6.67 6.34 -14.89
C TYR A 215 5.73 6.09 -13.71
N PHE A 216 4.97 7.09 -13.26
CA PHE A 216 3.98 6.88 -12.20
C PHE A 216 2.90 5.90 -12.62
N ALA A 217 2.34 6.06 -13.82
CA ALA A 217 1.35 5.13 -14.36
C ALA A 217 1.91 3.70 -14.50
N LEU A 218 3.18 3.55 -14.88
CA LEU A 218 3.85 2.25 -14.93
C LEU A 218 4.07 1.68 -13.53
N PHE A 219 4.60 2.48 -12.59
CA PHE A 219 4.88 2.09 -11.22
C PHE A 219 3.63 1.58 -10.50
N GLU A 220 2.49 2.22 -10.72
CA GLU A 220 1.19 1.82 -10.17
C GLU A 220 0.76 0.41 -10.62
N ARG A 221 1.24 -0.05 -11.78
CA ARG A 221 0.97 -1.38 -12.34
C ARG A 221 2.03 -2.39 -11.95
N SER A 222 3.30 -2.09 -12.15
CA SER A 222 4.42 -3.04 -12.01
C SER A 222 5.15 -2.95 -10.67
N GLY A 223 5.13 -1.79 -10.02
CA GLY A 223 6.00 -1.49 -8.89
C GLY A 223 7.45 -1.34 -9.29
N ASP A 224 7.81 -0.85 -10.49
CA ASP A 224 9.23 -0.75 -10.87
C ASP A 224 10.00 0.29 -10.04
N ALA A 225 11.02 -0.13 -9.30
CA ALA A 225 11.84 0.78 -8.50
C ALA A 225 12.57 1.84 -9.37
N VAL A 226 12.89 3.00 -8.79
CA VAL A 226 13.63 4.08 -9.48
C VAL A 226 14.96 3.59 -10.06
N THR A 227 15.60 2.61 -9.41
CA THR A 227 16.82 1.95 -9.92
C THR A 227 16.58 1.24 -11.25
N ALA A 228 15.42 0.59 -11.41
CA ALA A 228 15.04 -0.07 -12.65
C ALA A 228 14.80 0.97 -13.76
N LEU A 229 14.06 2.04 -13.47
CA LEU A 229 13.86 3.14 -14.43
C LEU A 229 15.19 3.78 -14.86
N ALA A 230 16.05 4.13 -13.91
CA ALA A 230 17.33 4.76 -14.22
C ALA A 230 18.24 3.87 -15.07
N GLY A 231 18.25 2.55 -14.79
CA GLY A 231 18.98 1.57 -15.58
C GLY A 231 18.37 1.38 -16.98
N ALA A 232 17.04 1.34 -17.08
CA ALA A 232 16.32 1.24 -18.34
C ALA A 232 16.60 2.44 -19.25
N LEU A 233 16.48 3.67 -18.73
CA LEU A 233 16.78 4.89 -19.48
C LEU A 233 18.24 4.92 -19.93
N ARG A 234 19.20 4.60 -19.05
CA ARG A 234 20.63 4.52 -19.42
C ARG A 234 20.86 3.55 -20.57
N ASN A 235 20.30 2.35 -20.48
CA ASN A 235 20.45 1.33 -21.52
C ASN A 235 19.76 1.74 -22.82
N PHE A 236 18.56 2.33 -22.73
CA PHE A 236 17.80 2.80 -23.88
C PHE A 236 18.55 3.92 -24.62
N TYR A 237 19.01 4.94 -23.91
CA TYR A 237 19.80 6.03 -24.47
C TYR A 237 21.10 5.52 -25.10
N ALA A 238 21.85 4.66 -24.40
CA ALA A 238 23.10 4.11 -24.93
C ALA A 238 22.91 3.33 -26.24
N ARG A 239 21.80 2.59 -26.38
CA ARG A 239 21.45 1.88 -27.63
C ARG A 239 21.17 2.82 -28.80
N HIS A 240 20.78 4.06 -28.51
CA HIS A 240 20.54 5.10 -29.51
C HIS A 240 21.73 6.07 -29.65
N GLY A 241 22.91 5.70 -29.14
CA GLY A 241 24.14 6.49 -29.25
C GLY A 241 24.28 7.62 -28.22
N TRP A 242 23.34 7.77 -27.30
CA TRP A 242 23.38 8.78 -26.24
C TRP A 242 24.09 8.23 -25.01
N HIS A 243 25.36 8.58 -24.86
CA HIS A 243 26.18 8.16 -23.71
C HIS A 243 26.44 9.33 -22.76
N MET A 244 26.14 9.14 -21.47
CA MET A 244 26.61 10.09 -20.45
C MET A 244 28.02 9.72 -20.02
N LEU A 245 28.96 10.61 -20.30
CA LEU A 245 30.37 10.41 -20.04
C LEU A 245 30.83 11.23 -18.84
N ASP A 246 31.80 10.70 -18.11
CA ASP A 246 32.53 11.45 -17.09
C ASP A 246 33.58 12.39 -17.72
N ALA A 247 34.32 13.12 -16.88
CA ALA A 247 35.39 14.02 -17.34
C ALA A 247 36.53 13.30 -18.06
N LYS A 248 36.62 11.96 -17.97
CA LYS A 248 37.60 11.10 -18.63
C LYS A 248 37.04 10.45 -19.90
N GLY A 249 35.84 10.82 -20.32
CA GLY A 249 35.17 10.24 -21.48
C GLY A 249 34.63 8.82 -21.26
N GLN A 250 34.50 8.36 -20.01
CA GLN A 250 34.02 7.01 -19.69
C GLN A 250 32.53 7.01 -19.35
N PRO A 251 31.75 5.98 -19.75
CA PRO A 251 30.34 5.88 -19.40
C PRO A 251 30.10 5.87 -17.89
N ILE A 252 29.25 6.77 -17.41
CA ILE A 252 28.85 6.80 -15.99
C ILE A 252 27.90 5.63 -15.72
N ARG A 253 28.15 4.88 -14.63
CA ARG A 253 27.36 3.68 -14.29
C ARG A 253 25.90 3.99 -13.95
N ASP A 254 25.62 4.90 -13.02
CA ASP A 254 24.25 5.24 -12.58
C ASP A 254 23.98 6.74 -12.66
N PRO A 255 24.03 7.33 -13.86
CA PRO A 255 24.06 8.78 -14.01
C PRO A 255 22.78 9.48 -13.55
N PHE A 256 21.63 8.80 -13.72
CA PHE A 256 20.32 9.40 -13.50
C PHE A 256 19.71 9.05 -12.14
N ARG A 257 20.17 7.99 -11.47
CA ARG A 257 19.47 7.37 -10.34
C ARG A 257 19.13 8.34 -9.22
N ARG A 258 20.09 9.15 -8.76
CA ARG A 258 19.87 10.11 -7.66
C ARG A 258 18.97 11.27 -8.09
N GLY A 259 19.22 11.83 -9.28
CA GLY A 259 18.44 12.93 -9.84
C GLY A 259 16.98 12.55 -10.06
N LEU A 260 16.74 11.41 -10.73
CA LEU A 260 15.41 10.83 -10.93
C LEU A 260 14.70 10.56 -9.60
N GLY A 261 15.40 9.99 -8.61
CA GLY A 261 14.81 9.73 -7.29
C GLY A 261 14.29 10.99 -6.61
N TYR A 262 15.00 12.12 -6.71
CA TYR A 262 14.51 13.41 -6.20
C TYR A 262 13.38 13.98 -7.06
N ALA A 263 13.51 13.95 -8.38
CA ALA A 263 12.47 14.45 -9.28
C ALA A 263 11.14 13.72 -9.05
N ILE A 264 11.15 12.38 -8.99
CA ILE A 264 9.98 11.55 -8.71
C ILE A 264 9.37 11.90 -7.35
N GLN A 265 10.17 11.91 -6.28
CA GLN A 265 9.68 12.19 -4.92
C GLN A 265 8.99 13.57 -4.84
N TRP A 266 9.64 14.60 -5.36
CA TRP A 266 9.17 15.98 -5.21
C TRP A 266 8.12 16.39 -6.23
N TYR A 267 8.13 15.79 -7.43
CA TYR A 267 7.05 15.95 -8.39
C TYR A 267 5.76 15.31 -7.86
N ASP A 268 5.87 14.16 -7.20
CA ASP A 268 4.70 13.55 -6.60
C ASP A 268 4.17 14.39 -5.44
N ALA A 269 5.04 14.83 -4.53
CA ALA A 269 4.66 15.73 -3.45
C ALA A 269 4.01 17.03 -3.98
N LEU A 270 4.46 17.56 -5.13
CA LEU A 270 3.81 18.68 -5.81
C LEU A 270 2.41 18.28 -6.32
N SER A 271 2.31 17.13 -7.00
CA SER A 271 1.05 16.63 -7.57
C SER A 271 -0.01 16.39 -6.49
N THR A 272 0.37 15.80 -5.35
CA THR A 272 -0.50 15.65 -4.18
C THR A 272 -0.99 17.00 -3.68
N LYS A 273 -0.10 18.00 -3.51
CA LYS A 273 -0.50 19.35 -3.08
C LYS A 273 -1.48 20.02 -4.04
N VAL A 274 -1.30 19.85 -5.35
CA VAL A 274 -2.26 20.33 -6.34
C VAL A 274 -3.60 19.62 -6.17
N GLY A 275 -3.59 18.31 -5.97
CA GLY A 275 -4.78 17.51 -5.67
C GLY A 275 -5.54 18.00 -4.43
N CYS A 276 -4.85 18.12 -3.28
CA CYS A 276 -5.46 18.61 -2.05
C CYS A 276 -6.10 19.99 -2.22
N HIS A 277 -5.42 20.92 -2.90
CA HIS A 277 -5.97 22.25 -3.14
C HIS A 277 -7.24 22.23 -4.02
N LEU A 278 -7.30 21.35 -5.01
CA LEU A 278 -8.51 21.17 -5.83
C LEU A 278 -9.63 20.54 -5.00
N GLU A 279 -9.32 19.56 -4.17
CA GLU A 279 -10.29 18.92 -3.28
C GLU A 279 -10.86 19.89 -2.24
N ASP A 280 -10.05 20.77 -1.66
CA ASP A 280 -10.52 21.80 -0.72
C ASP A 280 -11.52 22.75 -1.41
N ILE A 281 -11.27 23.12 -2.67
CA ILE A 281 -12.19 23.93 -3.48
C ILE A 281 -13.50 23.18 -3.74
N ILE A 282 -13.41 21.90 -4.11
CA ILE A 282 -14.58 21.06 -4.38
C ILE A 282 -15.42 20.87 -3.10
N ASP A 283 -14.79 20.55 -1.97
CA ASP A 283 -15.48 20.33 -0.70
C ASP A 283 -16.09 21.63 -0.17
N HIS A 284 -15.42 22.78 -0.33
CA HIS A 284 -16.01 24.08 -0.04
C HIS A 284 -17.27 24.34 -0.89
N THR A 285 -17.18 24.09 -2.20
CA THR A 285 -18.31 24.27 -3.13
C THR A 285 -19.47 23.33 -2.80
N ARG A 286 -19.18 22.06 -2.47
CA ARG A 286 -20.17 21.09 -2.01
C ARG A 286 -20.84 21.57 -0.71
N GLY A 287 -20.09 22.16 0.21
CA GLY A 287 -20.63 22.76 1.43
C GLY A 287 -21.67 23.83 1.13
N LEU A 288 -21.35 24.77 0.22
CA LEU A 288 -22.29 25.81 -0.21
C LEU A 288 -23.58 25.22 -0.81
N VAL A 289 -23.46 24.25 -1.72
CA VAL A 289 -24.61 23.58 -2.33
C VAL A 289 -25.46 22.85 -1.29
N ARG A 290 -24.82 22.21 -0.29
CA ARG A 290 -25.55 21.52 0.79
C ARG A 290 -26.36 22.49 1.62
N ASP A 291 -25.78 23.63 2.00
CA ASP A 291 -26.46 24.64 2.82
C ASP A 291 -27.69 25.22 2.09
N ASP A 292 -27.66 25.30 0.76
CA ASP A 292 -28.79 25.71 -0.07
C ASP A 292 -29.89 24.64 -0.21
N VAL A 293 -29.52 23.35 -0.23
CA VAL A 293 -30.46 22.22 -0.43
C VAL A 293 -31.08 21.73 0.89
N ARG A 294 -30.38 21.86 2.02
CA ARG A 294 -30.82 21.40 3.34
C ARG A 294 -32.20 21.95 3.78
N PRO A 295 -32.55 23.23 3.52
CA PRO A 295 -33.87 23.78 3.86
C PRO A 295 -35.03 23.17 3.06
N LEU A 296 -34.76 22.54 1.91
CA LEU A 296 -35.78 21.91 1.06
C LEU A 296 -36.20 20.52 1.56
N HIS A 297 -35.42 19.91 2.46
CA HIS A 297 -35.75 18.62 3.07
C HIS A 297 -36.47 18.84 4.41
N GLN A 298 -37.81 18.78 4.41
CA GLN A 298 -38.61 18.75 5.64
C GLN A 298 -38.99 17.34 6.09
N VAL A 299 -38.68 17.08 7.37
CA VAL A 299 -39.41 16.34 8.41
C VAL A 299 -40.19 15.08 7.98
N GLY A 300 -39.67 13.91 8.34
CA GLY A 300 -40.46 12.67 8.24
C GLY A 300 -39.85 11.41 8.85
N THR A 301 -38.58 11.09 8.61
CA THR A 301 -38.01 9.80 9.04
C THR A 301 -36.49 9.89 9.21
N ASN A 302 -36.01 9.68 10.45
CA ASN A 302 -34.62 9.75 10.92
C ASN A 302 -33.89 11.10 10.70
N PRO A 303 -33.01 11.52 11.62
CA PRO A 303 -32.20 12.72 11.43
C PRO A 303 -31.24 12.51 10.24
N TYR A 304 -31.15 13.53 9.39
CA TYR A 304 -30.18 13.58 8.30
C TYR A 304 -28.76 13.53 8.88
N GLU A 305 -28.06 12.44 8.61
CA GLU A 305 -26.72 12.16 9.11
C GLU A 305 -25.84 11.73 7.93
N GLU A 306 -24.62 12.23 7.85
CA GLU A 306 -23.67 11.90 6.78
C GLU A 306 -22.30 11.55 7.35
N CYS A 307 -21.60 10.61 6.70
CA CYS A 307 -20.17 10.42 6.96
C CYS A 307 -19.36 11.62 6.49
N ALA A 308 -18.16 11.82 7.02
CA ALA A 308 -17.26 12.87 6.55
C ALA A 308 -16.92 12.73 5.05
N SER A 309 -16.64 13.86 4.38
CA SER A 309 -16.33 13.89 2.93
C SER A 309 -15.17 12.97 2.55
N LEU A 310 -14.19 12.79 3.45
CA LEU A 310 -13.08 11.86 3.30
C LEU A 310 -13.56 10.42 3.02
N LEU A 311 -14.49 9.89 3.82
CA LEU A 311 -14.98 8.54 3.66
C LEU A 311 -15.88 8.41 2.42
N GLN A 312 -16.74 9.41 2.17
CA GLN A 312 -17.59 9.45 0.97
C GLN A 312 -16.76 9.39 -0.32
N ARG A 313 -15.62 10.10 -0.35
CA ARG A 313 -14.70 10.11 -1.50
C ARG A 313 -13.98 8.78 -1.71
N ARG A 314 -13.69 8.03 -0.64
CA ARG A 314 -13.08 6.70 -0.74
C ARG A 314 -14.07 5.69 -1.29
N CYS A 315 -15.21 5.53 -0.63
CA CYS A 315 -16.22 4.56 -1.03
C CYS A 315 -17.63 5.15 -0.91
N PRO A 316 -18.17 5.76 -1.98
CA PRO A 316 -19.50 6.35 -1.92
C PRO A 316 -20.58 5.31 -1.62
N ALA A 317 -20.45 4.06 -2.08
CA ALA A 317 -21.41 2.99 -1.76
C ALA A 317 -21.49 2.63 -0.27
N CYS A 318 -20.42 2.85 0.50
CA CYS A 318 -20.44 2.64 1.96
C CYS A 318 -20.86 3.89 2.72
N PHE A 319 -20.44 5.08 2.27
CA PHE A 319 -20.40 6.26 3.15
C PHE A 319 -21.24 7.44 2.65
N ALA A 320 -21.77 7.41 1.42
CA ALA A 320 -22.62 8.48 0.87
C ALA A 320 -24.13 8.29 1.15
N GLY A 321 -24.50 7.31 1.98
CA GLY A 321 -25.86 7.18 2.47
C GLY A 321 -26.26 8.35 3.36
N THR A 322 -27.56 8.69 3.38
CA THR A 322 -28.13 9.80 4.16
C THR A 322 -28.90 9.33 5.40
N THR A 323 -28.98 8.02 5.61
CA THR A 323 -29.72 7.38 6.70
C THR A 323 -28.86 6.29 7.33
N PHE A 324 -28.72 6.34 8.65
CA PHE A 324 -27.90 5.42 9.44
C PHE A 324 -28.69 4.92 10.67
N GLY A 325 -28.26 3.78 11.22
CA GLY A 325 -28.91 3.15 12.38
C GLY A 325 -30.01 2.18 11.97
N ARG A 326 -29.78 1.38 10.92
CA ARG A 326 -30.61 0.21 10.59
C ARG A 326 -30.68 -0.75 11.76
N SER A 327 -31.71 -1.60 11.82
CA SER A 327 -31.71 -2.71 12.78
C SER A 327 -30.74 -3.81 12.32
N GLU A 328 -30.17 -4.60 13.23
CA GLU A 328 -29.28 -5.72 12.86
C GLU A 328 -29.94 -6.73 11.92
N HIS A 329 -31.27 -6.87 11.98
CA HIS A 329 -32.07 -7.71 11.08
C HIS A 329 -32.13 -7.17 9.65
N GLU A 330 -32.11 -5.84 9.48
CA GLU A 330 -32.02 -5.17 8.17
C GLU A 330 -30.57 -5.11 7.66
N GLY A 331 -29.62 -5.47 8.51
CA GLY A 331 -28.19 -5.47 8.23
C GLY A 331 -27.46 -4.25 8.77
N TYR A 332 -26.16 -4.20 8.47
CA TYR A 332 -25.26 -3.16 8.95
C TYR A 332 -25.15 -2.03 7.94
N ASP A 333 -25.02 -0.79 8.43
CA ASP A 333 -24.80 0.37 7.55
C ASP A 333 -23.45 0.23 6.84
N ILE A 334 -22.42 -0.20 7.57
CA ILE A 334 -21.05 -0.34 7.06
C ILE A 334 -20.48 -1.68 7.51
N GLN A 335 -19.81 -2.37 6.58
CA GLN A 335 -19.10 -3.62 6.83
C GLN A 335 -17.64 -3.45 6.39
N LEU A 336 -16.71 -3.78 7.28
CA LEU A 336 -15.28 -3.64 7.05
C LEU A 336 -14.53 -4.89 7.51
N SER A 337 -13.49 -5.27 6.78
CA SER A 337 -12.50 -6.25 7.24
C SER A 337 -11.25 -5.55 7.75
N VAL A 338 -10.56 -6.18 8.69
CA VAL A 338 -9.29 -5.71 9.24
C VAL A 338 -8.31 -6.87 9.33
N ASP A 339 -7.08 -6.64 8.90
CA ASP A 339 -6.01 -7.63 8.95
C ASP A 339 -4.62 -6.96 8.89
N GLY A 340 -3.59 -7.66 9.38
CA GLY A 340 -2.20 -7.25 9.37
C GLY A 340 -1.32 -8.08 8.44
N ASN A 341 -0.67 -7.43 7.48
CA ASN A 341 0.31 -8.05 6.61
C ASN A 341 1.74 -7.94 7.19
N PHE A 342 2.28 -9.07 7.64
CA PHE A 342 3.62 -9.19 8.24
C PHE A 342 4.74 -9.44 7.22
N SER A 343 4.45 -9.46 5.92
CA SER A 343 5.47 -9.51 4.86
C SER A 343 6.00 -8.12 4.50
N GLN A 344 5.23 -7.08 4.79
CA GLN A 344 5.56 -5.65 4.61
C GLN A 344 6.56 -5.12 5.65
N ARG A 345 7.66 -5.83 5.90
CA ARG A 345 8.69 -5.47 6.89
C ARG A 345 9.64 -4.41 6.33
N HIS A 346 10.18 -3.55 7.19
CA HIS A 346 11.19 -2.54 6.84
C HIS A 346 12.53 -2.84 7.50
N LEU A 347 13.62 -2.82 6.72
CA LEU A 347 14.97 -3.05 7.25
C LEU A 347 15.46 -1.83 8.01
N ARG A 348 15.87 -2.02 9.25
CA ARG A 348 16.52 -0.97 10.06
C ARG A 348 17.75 -0.39 9.36
N SER A 349 18.49 -1.21 8.61
CA SER A 349 19.68 -0.79 7.84
C SER A 349 19.38 0.06 6.59
N ALA A 350 18.10 0.13 6.18
CA ALA A 350 17.67 1.03 5.11
C ALA A 350 17.69 2.50 5.56
N GLY A 351 17.48 2.74 6.87
CA GLY A 351 17.49 4.06 7.48
C GLY A 351 16.21 4.86 7.25
N ASP A 352 16.27 6.13 7.62
CA ASP A 352 15.16 7.06 7.52
C ASP A 352 15.55 8.30 6.69
N SER A 353 14.53 9.04 6.26
CA SER A 353 14.66 10.31 5.54
C SER A 353 13.83 11.38 6.26
N PRO A 354 14.16 12.68 6.13
CA PRO A 354 13.30 13.71 6.68
C PRO A 354 11.87 13.59 6.13
N TRP A 355 10.88 13.96 6.94
CA TRP A 355 9.48 13.87 6.54
C TRP A 355 9.14 14.91 5.45
N PHE A 356 8.50 14.46 4.37
CA PHE A 356 8.20 15.29 3.19
C PHE A 356 6.78 15.13 2.64
N TYR A 357 6.03 14.16 3.14
CA TYR A 357 4.75 13.72 2.59
C TYR A 357 3.71 13.64 3.71
N GLN A 358 2.48 14.04 3.45
CA GLN A 358 1.37 13.88 4.39
C GLN A 358 0.53 12.68 3.94
N PRO A 359 0.55 11.56 4.68
CA PRO A 359 -0.21 10.38 4.32
C PRO A 359 -1.72 10.63 4.40
N GLU A 360 -2.46 10.07 3.44
CA GLU A 360 -3.91 10.15 3.42
C GLU A 360 -4.54 8.93 4.10
N TYR A 361 -3.98 7.73 3.88
CA TYR A 361 -4.52 6.46 4.37
C TYR A 361 -3.87 6.05 5.70
N PHE A 362 -2.57 6.30 5.88
CA PHE A 362 -1.89 5.97 7.13
C PHE A 362 -2.32 6.89 8.29
N ILE A 363 -2.78 6.28 9.37
CA ILE A 363 -2.94 6.97 10.66
C ILE A 363 -1.57 7.20 11.31
N SER A 364 -1.46 8.25 12.11
CA SER A 364 -0.18 8.62 12.72
C SER A 364 0.26 7.62 13.79
N LYS A 365 1.58 7.46 13.94
CA LYS A 365 2.16 6.66 15.04
C LYS A 365 1.67 7.15 16.41
N ALA A 366 1.54 8.46 16.60
CA ALA A 366 1.06 9.05 17.84
C ALA A 366 -0.37 8.60 18.19
N GLN A 367 -1.26 8.50 17.20
CA GLN A 367 -2.62 7.98 17.41
C GLN A 367 -2.59 6.51 17.83
N VAL A 368 -1.77 5.68 17.18
CA VAL A 368 -1.62 4.26 17.52
C VAL A 368 -1.02 4.07 18.91
N ASP A 369 0.02 4.84 19.25
CA ASP A 369 0.68 4.77 20.56
C ASP A 369 -0.25 5.23 21.69
N ALA A 370 -1.07 6.26 21.46
CA ALA A 370 -2.06 6.71 22.44
C ALA A 370 -3.08 5.60 22.76
N VAL A 371 -3.50 4.82 21.76
CA VAL A 371 -4.36 3.65 21.97
C VAL A 371 -3.62 2.54 22.71
N GLY A 372 -2.34 2.29 22.41
CA GLY A 372 -1.51 1.36 23.18
C GLY A 372 -1.43 1.74 24.67
N VAL A 373 -1.10 3.00 24.96
CA VAL A 373 -1.07 3.52 26.34
C VAL A 373 -2.44 3.36 27.04
N HIS A 374 -3.53 3.60 26.31
CA HIS A 374 -4.88 3.37 26.82
C HIS A 374 -5.12 1.90 27.17
N ILE A 375 -4.79 0.96 26.28
CA ILE A 375 -4.94 -0.48 26.51
C ILE A 375 -4.12 -0.92 27.72
N SER A 376 -2.84 -0.56 27.80
CA SER A 376 -2.00 -0.92 28.94
C SER A 376 -2.52 -0.31 30.25
N SER A 377 -3.14 0.88 30.21
CA SER A 377 -3.78 1.50 31.37
C SER A 377 -5.03 0.75 31.82
N GLN A 378 -5.89 0.32 30.90
CA GLN A 378 -7.11 -0.40 31.22
C GLN A 378 -6.84 -1.82 31.73
N ARG A 379 -5.87 -2.53 31.13
CA ARG A 379 -5.49 -3.89 31.55
C ARG A 379 -4.87 -3.96 32.95
N LYS A 380 -4.42 -2.83 33.51
CA LYS A 380 -3.99 -2.73 34.93
C LYS A 380 -5.16 -2.73 35.91
N LYS A 381 -6.37 -2.43 35.45
CA LYS A 381 -7.58 -2.47 36.28
C LYS A 381 -8.12 -3.90 36.34
N PRO A 382 -8.84 -4.28 37.40
CA PRO A 382 -9.49 -5.58 37.45
C PRO A 382 -10.47 -5.74 36.27
N PRO A 383 -10.62 -6.97 35.73
CA PRO A 383 -11.60 -7.23 34.69
C PRO A 383 -13.01 -6.78 35.07
N ASN A 384 -13.78 -6.41 34.06
CA ASN A 384 -15.14 -5.93 34.23
C ASN A 384 -16.03 -7.00 34.87
N ARG A 385 -16.58 -6.71 36.05
CA ARG A 385 -17.44 -7.64 36.80
C ARG A 385 -18.76 -7.95 36.08
N SER A 386 -19.18 -7.10 35.15
CA SER A 386 -20.38 -7.31 34.34
C SER A 386 -20.08 -8.05 33.01
N TYR A 387 -18.89 -8.60 32.84
CA TYR A 387 -18.53 -9.39 31.67
C TYR A 387 -19.41 -10.64 31.60
N ILE A 388 -20.06 -10.84 30.46
CA ILE A 388 -20.82 -12.05 30.15
C ILE A 388 -20.18 -12.65 28.89
N PRO A 389 -19.58 -13.85 28.98
CA PRO A 389 -18.98 -14.50 27.83
C PRO A 389 -20.04 -14.87 26.79
N LYS A 390 -19.84 -14.49 25.51
CA LYS A 390 -20.69 -14.95 24.39
C LYS A 390 -20.46 -16.42 24.04
N VAL A 391 -19.26 -16.90 24.33
CA VAL A 391 -18.78 -18.28 24.12
C VAL A 391 -17.91 -18.67 25.32
N PRO A 392 -17.76 -19.95 25.65
CA PRO A 392 -16.89 -20.37 26.77
C PRO A 392 -15.49 -19.74 26.67
N ASP A 393 -14.96 -19.23 27.79
CA ASP A 393 -13.67 -18.54 27.80
C ASP A 393 -12.53 -19.48 27.38
N GLU A 394 -12.63 -20.77 27.71
CA GLU A 394 -11.66 -21.79 27.31
C GLU A 394 -11.59 -21.95 25.78
N ALA A 395 -12.72 -21.71 25.08
CA ALA A 395 -12.74 -21.76 23.63
C ALA A 395 -12.01 -20.56 23.03
N VAL A 396 -12.19 -19.37 23.60
CA VAL A 396 -11.46 -18.17 23.16
C VAL A 396 -9.98 -18.28 23.50
N ASP A 397 -9.62 -18.86 24.65
CA ASP A 397 -8.23 -19.16 25.00
C ASP A 397 -7.60 -20.11 23.99
N SER A 398 -8.29 -21.18 23.60
CA SER A 398 -7.80 -22.09 22.55
C SER A 398 -7.58 -21.36 21.21
N CYS A 399 -8.50 -20.46 20.84
CA CYS A 399 -8.36 -19.63 19.64
C CYS A 399 -7.16 -18.67 19.75
N GLU A 400 -6.96 -18.03 20.91
CA GLU A 400 -5.86 -17.10 21.15
C GLU A 400 -4.49 -17.77 20.99
N HIS A 401 -4.33 -18.98 21.51
CA HIS A 401 -3.09 -19.76 21.36
C HIS A 401 -2.95 -20.41 19.98
N GLY A 402 -4.06 -20.63 19.27
CA GLY A 402 -4.10 -21.30 17.96
C GLY A 402 -3.80 -20.37 16.78
N HIS A 403 -4.05 -19.07 16.92
CA HIS A 403 -3.86 -18.07 15.87
C HIS A 403 -2.62 -17.21 16.13
N ASP A 404 -1.67 -17.21 15.20
CA ASP A 404 -0.48 -16.34 15.24
C ASP A 404 -0.86 -14.85 15.31
N ALA A 405 -2.02 -14.45 14.76
CA ALA A 405 -2.59 -13.10 14.86
C ALA A 405 -3.05 -12.72 16.29
N ALA A 406 -3.45 -13.69 17.11
CA ALA A 406 -3.93 -13.44 18.47
C ALA A 406 -2.82 -13.52 19.52
N ASP A 407 -1.79 -14.33 19.29
CA ASP A 407 -0.69 -14.48 20.25
C ASP A 407 0.19 -13.22 20.33
N GLU A 408 -0.09 -12.39 21.33
CA GLU A 408 0.66 -11.17 21.66
C GLU A 408 2.12 -11.46 22.05
N HIS A 409 2.41 -12.65 22.58
CA HIS A 409 3.74 -13.03 23.07
C HIS A 409 4.66 -13.57 21.96
N LYS A 410 4.12 -14.02 20.83
CA LYS A 410 4.90 -14.53 19.70
C LYS A 410 5.60 -13.40 18.94
N THR A 411 6.94 -13.37 18.98
CA THR A 411 7.73 -12.41 18.20
C THR A 411 7.74 -12.82 16.71
N LYS A 412 6.92 -12.17 15.89
CA LYS A 412 6.74 -12.47 14.46
C LYS A 412 7.93 -12.10 13.57
N THR A 413 8.87 -11.30 14.06
CA THR A 413 9.97 -10.75 13.26
C THR A 413 11.15 -10.37 14.14
N ASN A 414 12.38 -10.60 13.65
CA ASN A 414 13.61 -10.21 14.34
C ASN A 414 13.76 -8.67 14.36
N LYS A 415 13.67 -8.07 15.56
CA LYS A 415 13.70 -6.60 15.77
C LYS A 415 15.07 -5.97 15.57
N ASP A 416 16.13 -6.77 15.61
CA ASP A 416 17.48 -6.30 15.36
C ASP A 416 17.64 -5.96 13.86
N ILE A 417 16.89 -6.67 13.02
CA ILE A 417 16.90 -6.54 11.57
C ILE A 417 15.82 -5.57 11.09
N PHE A 418 14.62 -5.65 11.66
CA PHE A 418 13.45 -4.87 11.21
C PHE A 418 12.96 -3.92 12.30
N ASP A 419 12.75 -2.66 11.93
CA ASP A 419 12.13 -1.63 12.78
C ASP A 419 10.61 -1.50 12.56
N ASP A 420 10.11 -1.80 11.37
CA ASP A 420 8.69 -2.07 11.10
C ASP A 420 8.49 -3.55 10.73
N THR A 421 7.50 -4.20 11.33
CA THR A 421 7.23 -5.63 11.18
C THR A 421 6.01 -5.94 10.30
N GLY A 422 5.26 -4.92 9.88
CA GLY A 422 4.11 -5.10 8.98
C GLY A 422 3.27 -3.84 8.78
N VAL A 423 2.09 -4.03 8.19
CA VAL A 423 1.05 -3.00 8.01
C VAL A 423 -0.30 -3.59 8.37
N MET A 424 -1.07 -2.89 9.20
CA MET A 424 -2.48 -3.19 9.48
C MET A 424 -3.35 -2.38 8.53
N ALA A 425 -4.37 -3.00 7.93
CA ALA A 425 -5.33 -2.32 7.06
C ALA A 425 -6.77 -2.52 7.53
N LEU A 426 -7.57 -1.49 7.37
CA LEU A 426 -9.03 -1.53 7.45
C LEU A 426 -9.58 -1.31 6.05
N VAL A 427 -10.34 -2.27 5.53
CA VAL A 427 -10.85 -2.29 4.14
C VAL A 427 -12.36 -2.47 4.16
N CYS A 428 -13.11 -1.77 3.30
CA CYS A 428 -14.57 -1.93 3.25
C CYS A 428 -14.98 -3.18 2.46
N ARG A 429 -16.26 -3.56 2.52
CA ARG A 429 -16.84 -4.68 1.76
C ARG A 429 -16.76 -4.57 0.22
N HIS A 430 -16.32 -3.42 -0.29
CA HIS A 430 -16.05 -3.17 -1.72
C HIS A 430 -14.54 -3.15 -2.00
N ASP A 431 -13.74 -3.67 -1.07
CA ASP A 431 -12.29 -3.90 -1.18
C ASP A 431 -11.45 -2.63 -1.22
N ILE A 432 -12.09 -1.49 -0.97
CA ILE A 432 -11.46 -0.18 -0.95
C ILE A 432 -10.78 0.02 0.41
N PRO A 433 -9.46 0.28 0.45
CA PRO A 433 -8.75 0.56 1.69
C PRO A 433 -9.27 1.86 2.32
N ILE A 434 -9.53 1.81 3.62
CA ILE A 434 -10.04 2.95 4.39
C ILE A 434 -8.93 3.56 5.23
N PHE A 435 -8.29 2.81 6.11
CA PHE A 435 -7.17 3.31 6.91
C PHE A 435 -6.07 2.26 7.04
N LEU A 436 -4.83 2.71 7.13
CA LEU A 436 -3.64 1.89 7.32
C LEU A 436 -2.92 2.30 8.61
N ALA A 437 -2.27 1.35 9.28
CA ALA A 437 -1.38 1.62 10.40
C ALA A 437 -0.09 0.82 10.24
N ASN A 438 1.03 1.46 10.52
CA ASN A 438 2.32 0.78 10.52
C ASN A 438 2.47 -0.08 11.79
N ILE A 439 2.92 -1.34 11.64
CA ILE A 439 3.14 -2.24 12.77
C ILE A 439 4.63 -2.14 13.14
N ASP A 440 4.94 -1.55 14.30
CA ASP A 440 6.32 -1.26 14.73
C ASP A 440 6.67 -1.76 16.15
N THR A 441 5.67 -2.19 16.94
CA THR A 441 5.89 -2.83 18.24
C THR A 441 5.40 -4.28 18.29
N PRO A 442 6.15 -5.17 18.96
CA PRO A 442 5.69 -6.49 19.41
C PRO A 442 4.64 -6.36 20.53
N GLY A 443 4.01 -7.47 20.93
CA GLY A 443 3.17 -7.49 22.14
C GLY A 443 1.73 -7.15 21.83
N GLU A 444 1.35 -5.89 21.98
CA GLU A 444 -0.06 -5.48 21.94
C GLU A 444 -0.59 -5.31 20.50
N GLN A 445 -0.82 -6.43 19.80
CA GLN A 445 -1.31 -6.43 18.42
C GLN A 445 -2.70 -5.77 18.29
N GLN A 446 -3.52 -5.82 19.35
CA GLN A 446 -4.86 -5.24 19.36
C GLN A 446 -4.87 -3.70 19.20
N LYS A 447 -3.78 -3.01 19.55
CA LYS A 447 -3.75 -1.53 19.47
C LYS A 447 -3.94 -1.01 18.04
N TYR A 448 -3.47 -1.74 17.03
CA TYR A 448 -3.55 -1.31 15.64
C TYR A 448 -4.99 -1.34 15.14
N VAL A 449 -5.71 -2.46 15.35
CA VAL A 449 -7.14 -2.56 14.98
C VAL A 449 -7.99 -1.55 15.75
N LEU A 450 -7.76 -1.39 17.06
CA LEU A 450 -8.51 -0.43 17.87
C LEU A 450 -8.22 1.03 17.48
N ALA A 451 -6.99 1.33 17.03
CA ALA A 451 -6.64 2.66 16.52
C ALA A 451 -7.32 2.97 15.17
N LEU A 452 -7.38 1.99 14.26
CA LEU A 452 -8.10 2.14 12.99
C LEU A 452 -9.60 2.34 13.22
N ILE A 453 -10.20 1.56 14.12
CA ILE A 453 -11.62 1.70 14.49
C ILE A 453 -11.87 3.05 15.17
N SER A 454 -11.05 3.44 16.16
CA SER A 454 -11.20 4.73 16.84
C SER A 454 -11.05 5.91 15.89
N THR A 455 -10.23 5.77 14.85
CA THR A 455 -10.10 6.77 13.79
C THR A 455 -11.34 6.79 12.90
N LEU A 456 -11.82 5.62 12.45
CA LEU A 456 -13.05 5.51 11.66
C LEU A 456 -14.23 6.21 12.34
N PHE A 457 -14.45 5.96 13.63
CA PHE A 457 -15.58 6.50 14.37
C PHE A 457 -15.57 8.03 14.54
N GLN A 458 -14.45 8.71 14.27
CA GLN A 458 -14.39 10.18 14.21
C GLN A 458 -15.04 10.74 12.94
N TYR A 459 -15.19 9.91 11.91
CA TYR A 459 -15.71 10.30 10.60
C TYR A 459 -17.10 9.73 10.30
N LEU A 460 -17.68 8.99 11.26
CA LEU A 460 -18.97 8.36 11.14
C LEU A 460 -20.05 9.10 11.93
N PRO A 461 -21.31 9.05 11.48
CA PRO A 461 -22.42 9.51 12.28
C PRO A 461 -22.61 8.73 13.57
N SER A 462 -23.30 9.36 14.52
CA SER A 462 -23.54 8.81 15.85
C SER A 462 -24.38 7.53 15.84
N ARG A 463 -25.22 7.36 14.81
CA ARG A 463 -26.17 6.23 14.70
C ARG A 463 -25.67 5.08 13.83
N ALA A 464 -24.54 5.24 13.13
CA ALA A 464 -24.06 4.23 12.19
C ALA A 464 -23.71 2.92 12.91
N LEU A 465 -24.34 1.82 12.47
CA LEU A 465 -24.04 0.45 12.92
C LEU A 465 -23.01 -0.20 12.02
N ILE A 466 -21.98 -0.76 12.63
CA ILE A 466 -20.77 -1.24 11.94
C ILE A 466 -20.55 -2.71 12.24
N ARG A 467 -20.27 -3.49 11.20
CA ARG A 467 -19.77 -4.87 11.34
C ARG A 467 -18.30 -4.91 10.97
N ILE A 468 -17.47 -5.42 11.89
CA ILE A 468 -16.04 -5.62 11.67
C ILE A 468 -15.75 -7.11 11.54
N LEU A 469 -15.10 -7.48 10.44
CA LEU A 469 -14.61 -8.83 10.19
C LEU A 469 -13.12 -8.89 10.52
N TYR A 470 -12.73 -9.73 11.47
CA TYR A 470 -11.34 -9.90 11.88
C TYR A 470 -11.05 -11.36 12.22
N ASP A 471 -9.91 -11.88 11.75
CA ASP A 471 -9.43 -13.23 12.04
C ASP A 471 -9.52 -13.65 13.50
N VAL A 472 -9.28 -12.72 14.42
CA VAL A 472 -9.28 -12.98 15.87
C VAL A 472 -10.34 -12.14 16.58
N ALA A 473 -11.48 -11.93 15.90
CA ALA A 473 -12.65 -11.20 16.40
C ALA A 473 -13.11 -11.66 17.79
N CYS A 474 -13.12 -12.98 18.04
CA CYS A 474 -13.51 -13.54 19.33
C CYS A 474 -12.61 -13.06 20.48
N VAL A 475 -11.30 -12.97 20.23
CA VAL A 475 -10.30 -12.51 21.20
C VAL A 475 -10.44 -11.01 21.45
N VAL A 476 -10.62 -10.22 20.37
CA VAL A 476 -10.75 -8.77 20.48
C VAL A 476 -12.04 -8.36 21.17
N GLU A 477 -13.18 -8.96 20.80
CA GLU A 477 -14.47 -8.65 21.43
C GLU A 477 -14.46 -8.99 22.93
N ARG A 478 -13.91 -10.17 23.29
CA ARG A 478 -13.69 -10.55 24.70
C ARG A 478 -12.84 -9.51 25.44
N SER A 479 -11.72 -9.11 24.85
CA SER A 479 -10.79 -8.12 25.43
C SER A 479 -11.46 -6.75 25.65
N ILE A 480 -12.27 -6.29 24.68
CA ILE A 480 -13.05 -5.05 24.81
C ILE A 480 -14.03 -5.16 25.98
N ALA A 481 -14.76 -6.27 26.09
CA ALA A 481 -15.76 -6.46 27.15
C ALA A 481 -15.15 -6.57 28.55
N LEU A 482 -14.01 -7.25 28.67
CA LEU A 482 -13.27 -7.42 29.93
C LEU A 482 -12.64 -6.10 30.41
N TYR A 483 -12.04 -5.32 29.51
CA TYR A 483 -11.20 -4.18 29.91
C TYR A 483 -11.77 -2.81 29.50
N LYS A 484 -12.95 -2.76 28.87
CA LYS A 484 -13.58 -1.53 28.38
C LYS A 484 -12.63 -0.73 27.48
N LEU A 485 -12.02 -1.42 26.51
CA LEU A 485 -10.99 -0.85 25.63
C LEU A 485 -11.52 0.18 24.62
N LEU A 486 -12.84 0.16 24.37
CA LEU A 486 -13.54 1.16 23.57
C LEU A 486 -14.59 1.85 24.43
N PRO A 487 -14.84 3.16 24.20
CA PRO A 487 -15.98 3.86 24.77
C PRO A 487 -17.33 3.20 24.41
N GLU A 488 -18.31 3.31 25.31
CA GLU A 488 -19.63 2.68 25.13
C GLU A 488 -20.36 3.15 23.85
N ASN A 489 -20.21 4.42 23.48
CA ASN A 489 -20.79 4.98 22.27
C ASN A 489 -20.14 4.46 20.97
N ILE A 490 -19.05 3.71 21.07
CA ILE A 490 -18.39 3.00 19.98
C ILE A 490 -18.70 1.50 20.08
N SER A 491 -18.44 0.88 21.23
CA SER A 491 -18.60 -0.58 21.40
C SER A 491 -20.02 -1.05 21.16
N SER A 492 -21.04 -0.30 21.59
CA SER A 492 -22.46 -0.65 21.38
C SER A 492 -22.91 -0.62 19.91
N ARG A 493 -22.10 -0.04 19.02
CA ARG A 493 -22.39 0.08 17.58
C ARG A 493 -21.50 -0.81 16.71
N ILE A 494 -20.65 -1.61 17.34
CA ILE A 494 -19.78 -2.56 16.64
C ILE A 494 -20.26 -3.96 16.94
N SER A 495 -20.42 -4.72 15.86
CA SER A 495 -20.66 -6.13 15.90
C SER A 495 -19.48 -6.83 15.24
N TRP A 496 -19.06 -7.99 15.77
CA TRP A 496 -17.83 -8.66 15.37
C TRP A 496 -18.12 -9.99 14.67
N SER A 497 -17.29 -10.34 13.68
CA SER A 497 -17.30 -11.63 12.99
C SER A 497 -15.89 -11.98 12.54
N THR A 498 -15.61 -13.25 12.26
CA THR A 498 -14.39 -13.63 11.55
C THR A 498 -14.60 -13.47 10.04
N SER A 499 -13.54 -13.59 9.24
CA SER A 499 -13.69 -13.84 7.81
C SER A 499 -14.19 -15.28 7.58
N ALA A 500 -14.81 -15.51 6.42
CA ALA A 500 -15.47 -16.78 6.10
C ALA A 500 -14.45 -17.92 5.99
N MET A 501 -13.26 -17.66 5.45
CA MET A 501 -12.20 -18.67 5.32
C MET A 501 -11.57 -18.98 6.67
N HIS A 502 -11.38 -17.97 7.53
CA HIS A 502 -10.69 -18.14 8.80
C HIS A 502 -11.61 -18.68 9.90
N ALA A 503 -12.94 -18.59 9.73
CA ALA A 503 -13.91 -19.10 10.70
C ALA A 503 -13.64 -20.56 11.08
N TYR A 504 -13.30 -21.42 10.13
CA TYR A 504 -13.04 -22.85 10.37
C TYR A 504 -11.78 -23.12 11.21
N GLY A 505 -10.90 -22.14 11.38
CA GLY A 505 -9.74 -22.21 12.27
C GLY A 505 -10.09 -22.08 13.75
N HIS A 506 -11.28 -21.60 14.08
CA HIS A 506 -11.73 -21.36 15.46
C HIS A 506 -12.39 -22.58 16.09
N GLU A 507 -12.48 -22.57 17.43
CA GLU A 507 -13.27 -23.55 18.18
C GLU A 507 -14.74 -23.52 17.78
N TRP A 508 -15.43 -24.66 17.91
CA TRP A 508 -16.81 -24.81 17.43
C TRP A 508 -17.77 -23.75 17.99
N SER A 509 -17.67 -23.42 19.28
CA SER A 509 -18.49 -22.36 19.90
C SER A 509 -18.22 -20.98 19.27
N CYS A 510 -16.96 -20.65 18.99
CA CYS A 510 -16.58 -19.45 18.27
C CYS A 510 -17.12 -19.45 16.84
N GLN A 511 -17.11 -20.60 16.14
CA GLN A 511 -17.70 -20.70 14.80
C GLN A 511 -19.19 -20.35 14.81
N LEU A 512 -19.96 -20.86 15.78
CA LEU A 512 -21.40 -20.59 15.85
C LEU A 512 -21.74 -19.11 16.04
N VAL A 513 -20.89 -18.35 16.75
CA VAL A 513 -21.14 -16.94 17.09
C VAL A 513 -20.50 -15.98 16.09
N TYR A 514 -19.27 -16.25 15.64
CA TYR A 514 -18.48 -15.30 14.86
C TYR A 514 -18.42 -15.63 13.36
N ASN A 515 -18.86 -16.81 12.92
CA ASN A 515 -18.84 -17.14 11.49
C ASN A 515 -19.80 -16.22 10.72
N PRO A 516 -19.34 -15.51 9.66
CA PRO A 516 -20.16 -14.57 8.92
C PRO A 516 -21.36 -15.23 8.21
N ARG A 517 -21.28 -16.54 7.91
CA ARG A 517 -22.38 -17.33 7.32
C ARG A 517 -23.49 -17.68 8.31
N MET A 518 -23.21 -17.61 9.61
CA MET A 518 -24.18 -17.88 10.68
C MET A 518 -24.64 -16.58 11.36
N SER A 519 -24.00 -15.45 11.05
CA SER A 519 -24.26 -14.15 11.63
C SER A 519 -25.33 -13.37 10.85
N PRO A 520 -26.43 -12.92 11.48
CA PRO A 520 -27.41 -12.06 10.83
C PRO A 520 -26.81 -10.74 10.32
N GLY A 521 -27.39 -10.23 9.23
CA GLY A 521 -27.07 -8.91 8.68
C GLY A 521 -25.82 -8.82 7.79
N LEU A 522 -25.09 -9.92 7.59
CA LEU A 522 -23.88 -9.97 6.74
C LEU A 522 -24.15 -10.41 5.29
N GLY A 523 -25.30 -11.04 5.02
CA GLY A 523 -25.61 -11.58 3.70
C GLY A 523 -24.55 -12.59 3.24
N LEU A 524 -23.97 -12.37 2.05
CA LEU A 524 -22.91 -13.23 1.48
C LEU A 524 -21.51 -12.60 1.56
N THR A 525 -21.31 -11.59 2.41
CA THR A 525 -19.98 -10.99 2.64
C THR A 525 -19.03 -12.03 3.24
N ASP A 526 -17.84 -12.18 2.65
CA ASP A 526 -16.82 -13.14 3.08
C ASP A 526 -15.79 -12.52 4.05
N GLY A 527 -15.53 -11.22 3.94
CA GLY A 527 -14.55 -10.52 4.79
C GLY A 527 -13.11 -10.59 4.29
N GLU A 528 -12.89 -11.00 3.04
CA GLU A 528 -11.55 -11.23 2.47
C GLU A 528 -10.95 -9.98 1.80
N GLY A 529 -11.59 -8.81 1.93
CA GLY A 529 -11.17 -7.58 1.22
C GLY A 529 -9.74 -7.13 1.55
N THR A 530 -9.24 -7.46 2.74
CA THR A 530 -7.85 -7.19 3.15
C THR A 530 -6.86 -8.03 2.34
N GLU A 531 -7.16 -9.31 2.10
CA GLU A 531 -6.31 -10.20 1.30
C GLU A 531 -6.23 -9.75 -0.16
N TRP A 532 -7.33 -9.25 -0.72
CA TRP A 532 -7.32 -8.69 -2.08
C TRP A 532 -6.49 -7.40 -2.14
N PHE A 533 -6.57 -6.54 -1.12
CA PHE A 533 -5.70 -5.37 -1.00
C PHE A 533 -4.22 -5.75 -0.89
N TRP A 534 -3.89 -6.80 -0.13
CA TRP A 534 -2.54 -7.32 0.00
C TRP A 534 -2.00 -7.90 -1.31
N SER A 535 -2.81 -8.68 -2.01
CA SER A 535 -2.46 -9.23 -3.33
C SER A 535 -2.08 -8.12 -4.32
N ARG A 536 -2.85 -7.03 -4.38
CA ARG A 536 -2.56 -5.89 -5.26
C ARG A 536 -1.32 -5.08 -4.86
N SER A 537 -0.95 -5.12 -3.58
CA SER A 537 0.17 -4.36 -3.01
C SER A 537 1.47 -5.18 -2.87
N ARG A 538 1.43 -6.49 -3.12
CA ARG A 538 2.56 -7.41 -2.90
C ARG A 538 3.85 -7.01 -3.62
N LYS A 539 3.72 -6.43 -4.82
CA LYS A 539 4.85 -5.98 -5.66
C LYS A 539 5.74 -4.94 -4.99
N LEU A 540 5.20 -4.21 -4.00
CA LEU A 540 5.94 -3.19 -3.28
C LEU A 540 6.81 -3.73 -2.15
N ILE A 541 6.53 -4.93 -1.64
CA ILE A 541 7.25 -5.55 -0.51
C ILE A 541 8.79 -5.45 -0.66
N PRO A 542 9.43 -5.91 -1.75
CA PRO A 542 10.89 -5.84 -1.87
C PRO A 542 11.44 -4.41 -1.90
N ILE A 543 10.67 -3.47 -2.44
CA ILE A 543 11.08 -2.07 -2.66
C ILE A 543 10.97 -1.29 -1.37
N THR A 544 9.84 -1.42 -0.68
CA THR A 544 9.56 -0.72 0.56
C THR A 544 10.44 -1.26 1.70
N ARG A 545 10.79 -2.54 1.67
CA ARG A 545 11.69 -3.18 2.66
C ARG A 545 13.08 -2.54 2.71
N THR A 546 13.58 -2.03 1.59
CA THR A 546 14.93 -1.46 1.44
C THR A 546 14.95 0.06 1.23
N SER A 547 13.77 0.68 1.15
CA SER A 547 13.60 2.12 1.05
C SER A 547 13.80 2.79 2.41
N ALA A 548 14.07 4.09 2.45
CA ALA A 548 14.05 4.82 3.73
C ALA A 548 12.64 4.80 4.34
N ARG A 549 12.53 4.78 5.67
CA ARG A 549 11.26 4.56 6.38
C ARG A 549 10.15 5.54 5.98
N ALA A 550 10.41 6.85 5.94
CA ALA A 550 9.41 7.81 5.47
C ALA A 550 9.02 7.64 3.98
N ARG A 551 9.96 7.21 3.12
CA ARG A 551 9.65 6.89 1.71
C ARG A 551 8.81 5.65 1.57
N ARG A 552 9.01 4.63 2.42
CA ARG A 552 8.16 3.44 2.46
C ARG A 552 6.70 3.81 2.71
N ILE A 553 6.42 4.67 3.70
CA ILE A 553 5.05 5.12 3.99
C ILE A 553 4.46 5.83 2.77
N TRP A 554 5.21 6.75 2.15
CA TRP A 554 4.79 7.44 0.94
C TRP A 554 4.42 6.47 -0.21
N LEU A 555 5.26 5.48 -0.50
CA LEU A 555 4.98 4.50 -1.57
C LEU A 555 3.75 3.64 -1.28
N LEU A 556 3.58 3.19 -0.03
CA LEU A 556 2.44 2.37 0.37
C LEU A 556 1.14 3.17 0.36
N ASP A 557 1.15 4.41 0.86
CA ASP A 557 0.00 5.29 0.87
C ASP A 557 -0.46 5.64 -0.55
N ARG A 558 0.50 5.96 -1.45
CA ARG A 558 0.23 6.18 -2.87
C ARG A 558 -0.44 4.96 -3.53
N GLN A 559 0.07 3.76 -3.26
CA GLN A 559 -0.51 2.55 -3.82
C GLN A 559 -1.92 2.29 -3.29
N ALA A 560 -2.17 2.57 -2.01
CA ALA A 560 -3.51 2.50 -1.43
C ALA A 560 -4.47 3.48 -2.13
N GLY A 561 -4.03 4.71 -2.39
CA GLY A 561 -4.78 5.70 -3.16
C GLY A 561 -5.10 5.24 -4.58
N THR A 562 -4.13 4.64 -5.27
CA THR A 562 -4.31 4.09 -6.63
C THR A 562 -5.34 2.97 -6.64
N ILE A 563 -5.21 1.98 -5.74
CA ILE A 563 -6.15 0.86 -5.63
C ILE A 563 -7.56 1.37 -5.29
N SER A 564 -7.65 2.32 -4.37
CA SER A 564 -8.90 2.97 -3.97
C SER A 564 -9.60 3.64 -5.15
N ASN A 565 -8.87 4.44 -5.94
CA ASN A 565 -9.43 5.11 -7.12
C ASN A 565 -9.94 4.11 -8.16
N GLU A 566 -9.16 3.08 -8.48
CA GLU A 566 -9.56 2.05 -9.45
C GLU A 566 -10.84 1.32 -9.00
N LEU A 567 -10.89 0.88 -7.75
CA LEU A 567 -12.07 0.20 -7.21
C LEU A 567 -13.29 1.11 -7.10
N ARG A 568 -13.08 2.40 -6.83
CA ARG A 568 -14.15 3.38 -6.80
C ARG A 568 -14.73 3.64 -8.19
N ASP A 569 -13.87 3.73 -9.21
CA ASP A 569 -14.29 3.94 -10.59
C ASP A 569 -15.03 2.70 -11.14
N ASP A 570 -14.60 1.50 -10.74
CA ASP A 570 -15.24 0.22 -11.09
C ASP A 570 -16.47 -0.13 -10.22
N LEU A 571 -16.82 0.71 -9.25
CA LEU A 571 -17.83 0.39 -8.22
C LEU A 571 -19.22 0.13 -8.82
N GLY A 572 -19.59 0.87 -9.88
CA GLY A 572 -20.85 0.66 -10.58
C GLY A 572 -20.96 -0.73 -11.20
N ASP A 573 -19.90 -1.17 -11.89
CA ASP A 573 -19.84 -2.51 -12.50
C ASP A 573 -19.72 -3.62 -11.45
N PHE A 574 -19.03 -3.37 -10.34
CA PHE A 574 -19.04 -4.26 -9.18
C PHE A 574 -20.46 -4.49 -8.66
N LEU A 575 -21.23 -3.42 -8.41
CA LEU A 575 -22.59 -3.52 -7.88
C LEU A 575 -23.52 -4.23 -8.88
N LYS A 576 -23.42 -3.88 -10.17
CA LYS A 576 -24.18 -4.55 -11.24
C LYS A 576 -23.96 -6.06 -11.23
N ARG A 577 -22.70 -6.51 -11.19
CA ARG A 577 -22.36 -7.95 -11.15
C ARG A 577 -22.89 -8.66 -9.91
N ARG A 578 -22.97 -7.97 -8.76
CA ARG A 578 -23.51 -8.54 -7.52
C ARG A 578 -25.04 -8.62 -7.50
N LEU A 579 -25.74 -7.78 -8.26
CA LEU A 579 -27.20 -7.79 -8.37
C LEU A 579 -27.73 -8.77 -9.43
N THR A 580 -26.92 -9.09 -10.44
CA THR A 580 -27.31 -10.00 -11.53
C THR A 580 -26.92 -11.47 -11.31
N ARG A 581 -26.17 -11.75 -10.24
CA ARG A 581 -25.87 -13.11 -9.77
C ARG A 581 -26.94 -13.53 -8.77
#